data_AF-A0A2J4PL04-F1
#
_entry.id   AF-A0A2J4PL04-F1
#
_cell.length_a   1.000
_cell.length_b   1.000
_cell.length_c   1.000
_cell.angle_alpha   90.00
_cell.angle_beta   90.00
_cell.angle_gamma   90.00
#
_symmetry.space_group_name_H-M   'P 1'
#
loop_
_entity.id
_entity.type
_entity.pdbx_description
1 polymer ?
#
loop_
_entity_poly.entity_id
_entity_poly.type
_entity_poly.pdbx_seq_one_letter_code
_entity_poly.pdbx_strand_id
1 'polypeptide(L)'
;MKIAKITLALGALSLFSLSAGAQENARLSSVKQFADVVLDKAGDRYGHHSPLLANGVDPRTGKQMEWVFPDGKVTVLSNFSAQQNLMRVLVGLSNLTGEAKYKQRVAENIRYYFDHYQDASGLLLWGGHRFVDLKTLQPQGPSEKEMVHELKNAYPYYDMMFAVDDKATARFIKAFWNAHVYDWKTLETSRHGEYGKPMGALWQSDFVQQPPFFATEGLSFLNAGNDLIYSASLLYKYDGDAGALTWAKRLAEQYVLPRDKKTGLGVYQFTQPLKRADTTDDSDTHSKYGDRAQRQFGPELGPDALEGNMLLKGRTSTLYSENALMQLALAKSLGKDGDDLKKWTLDGLKAFATYAYDEQNNTFRPMLA
;
A
#
# COMPACT_ATOMS: atom_id res chain seq x y z
N MET A 1 15.63 -15.50 -60.22
CA MET A 1 16.24 -15.47 -58.86
C MET A 1 15.71 -14.38 -57.90
N LYS A 2 14.74 -13.51 -58.26
CA LYS A 2 14.23 -12.45 -57.35
C LYS A 2 12.90 -12.77 -56.63
N ILE A 3 12.08 -13.70 -57.15
CA ILE A 3 10.78 -14.05 -56.56
C ILE A 3 10.92 -14.94 -55.31
N ALA A 4 11.93 -15.82 -55.27
CA ALA A 4 12.15 -16.75 -54.15
C ALA A 4 12.55 -16.09 -52.82
N LYS A 5 13.09 -14.86 -52.84
CA LYS A 5 13.51 -14.14 -51.62
C LYS A 5 12.36 -13.39 -50.93
N ILE A 6 11.29 -13.04 -51.65
CA ILE A 6 10.13 -12.32 -51.08
C ILE A 6 9.18 -13.31 -50.38
N THR A 7 8.98 -14.51 -50.95
CA THR A 7 8.14 -15.55 -50.34
C THR A 7 8.71 -16.08 -49.03
N LEU A 8 10.05 -16.14 -48.89
CA LEU A 8 10.71 -16.58 -47.66
C LEU A 8 10.56 -15.57 -46.51
N ALA A 9 10.55 -14.26 -46.82
CA ALA A 9 10.39 -13.19 -45.83
C ALA A 9 8.94 -13.07 -45.33
N LEU A 10 7.95 -13.23 -46.21
CA LEU A 10 6.52 -13.29 -45.82
C LEU A 10 6.19 -14.57 -45.03
N GLY A 11 6.78 -15.72 -45.40
CA GLY A 11 6.66 -16.96 -44.64
C GLY A 11 7.22 -16.85 -43.23
N ALA A 12 8.40 -16.25 -43.07
CA ALA A 12 9.02 -16.02 -41.77
C ALA A 12 8.19 -15.04 -40.89
N LEU A 13 7.72 -13.90 -41.42
CA LEU A 13 6.87 -12.97 -40.64
C LEU A 13 5.55 -13.61 -40.20
N SER A 14 4.94 -14.46 -41.04
CA SER A 14 3.70 -15.17 -40.69
C SER A 14 3.89 -16.21 -39.59
N LEU A 15 5.02 -16.94 -39.61
CA LEU A 15 5.38 -17.93 -38.57
C LEU A 15 5.75 -17.28 -37.23
N PHE A 16 6.43 -16.12 -37.25
CA PHE A 16 6.70 -15.33 -36.04
C PHE A 16 5.42 -14.74 -35.43
N SER A 17 4.48 -14.29 -36.26
CA SER A 17 3.19 -13.74 -35.79
C SER A 17 2.27 -14.82 -35.23
N LEU A 18 2.27 -16.03 -35.84
CA LEU A 18 1.51 -17.18 -35.35
C LEU A 18 2.08 -17.76 -34.05
N SER A 19 3.41 -17.83 -33.91
CA SER A 19 4.04 -18.32 -32.68
C SER A 19 3.87 -17.33 -31.51
N ALA A 20 3.96 -16.02 -31.77
CA ALA A 20 3.65 -14.99 -30.78
C ALA A 20 2.18 -15.04 -30.35
N GLY A 21 1.23 -15.13 -31.29
CA GLY A 21 -0.20 -15.24 -30.99
C GLY A 21 -0.57 -16.54 -30.24
N ALA A 22 0.06 -17.67 -30.57
CA ALA A 22 -0.13 -18.92 -29.84
C ALA A 22 0.43 -18.84 -28.41
N GLN A 23 1.58 -18.19 -28.22
CA GLN A 23 2.18 -18.02 -26.90
C GLN A 23 1.42 -17.00 -26.02
N GLU A 24 0.85 -15.95 -26.62
CA GLU A 24 -0.07 -15.03 -25.97
C GLU A 24 -1.34 -15.73 -25.48
N ASN A 25 -1.92 -16.59 -26.33
CA ASN A 25 -3.08 -17.41 -25.98
C ASN A 25 -2.77 -18.37 -24.81
N ALA A 26 -1.58 -19.00 -24.81
CA ALA A 26 -1.16 -19.88 -23.72
C ALA A 26 -1.02 -19.13 -22.38
N ARG A 27 -0.40 -17.94 -22.36
CA ARG A 27 -0.25 -17.13 -21.14
C ARG A 27 -1.62 -16.72 -20.57
N LEU A 28 -2.51 -16.21 -21.42
CA LEU A 28 -3.84 -15.80 -21.00
C LEU A 28 -4.66 -17.00 -20.49
N SER A 29 -4.54 -18.14 -21.16
CA SER A 29 -5.16 -19.42 -20.73
C SER A 29 -4.65 -19.86 -19.35
N SER A 30 -3.35 -19.75 -19.06
CA SER A 30 -2.80 -20.06 -17.74
C SER A 30 -3.33 -19.14 -16.64
N VAL A 31 -3.44 -17.83 -16.90
CA VAL A 31 -4.03 -16.87 -15.94
C VAL A 31 -5.51 -17.17 -15.72
N LYS A 32 -6.23 -17.51 -16.79
CA LYS A 32 -7.64 -17.91 -16.71
C LYS A 32 -7.82 -19.16 -15.86
N GLN A 33 -7.02 -20.20 -16.10
CA GLN A 33 -7.05 -21.42 -15.31
C GLN A 33 -6.71 -21.15 -13.84
N PHE A 34 -5.69 -20.31 -13.58
CA PHE A 34 -5.37 -19.87 -12.22
C PHE A 34 -6.57 -19.18 -11.55
N ALA A 35 -7.21 -18.23 -12.22
CA ALA A 35 -8.37 -17.52 -11.68
C ALA A 35 -9.54 -18.47 -11.39
N ASP A 36 -9.86 -19.38 -12.33
CA ASP A 36 -10.91 -20.38 -12.15
C ASP A 36 -10.61 -21.28 -10.93
N VAL A 37 -9.37 -21.74 -10.77
CA VAL A 37 -8.93 -22.55 -9.62
C VAL A 37 -8.97 -21.76 -8.31
N VAL A 38 -8.55 -20.49 -8.29
CA VAL A 38 -8.62 -19.65 -7.08
C VAL A 38 -10.07 -19.44 -6.65
N LEU A 39 -10.96 -19.11 -7.58
CA LEU A 39 -12.38 -18.89 -7.25
C LEU A 39 -13.06 -20.16 -6.71
N ASP A 40 -12.68 -21.34 -7.20
CA ASP A 40 -13.16 -22.63 -6.69
C ASP A 40 -12.51 -23.02 -5.33
N LYS A 41 -11.18 -22.88 -5.22
CA LYS A 41 -10.43 -23.39 -4.06
C LYS A 41 -10.40 -22.45 -2.87
N ALA A 42 -10.36 -21.15 -3.12
CA ALA A 42 -10.36 -20.13 -2.07
C ALA A 42 -11.76 -19.65 -1.70
N GLY A 43 -12.78 -19.98 -2.50
CA GLY A 43 -14.18 -19.64 -2.22
C GLY A 43 -14.71 -20.20 -0.90
N ASP A 44 -15.82 -19.66 -0.45
CA ASP A 44 -16.55 -20.14 0.72
C ASP A 44 -17.00 -21.61 0.57
N ARG A 45 -16.63 -22.44 1.55
CA ARG A 45 -16.97 -23.87 1.64
C ARG A 45 -17.72 -24.22 2.92
N TYR A 46 -18.14 -23.20 3.67
CA TYR A 46 -18.73 -23.32 4.99
C TYR A 46 -20.24 -23.06 4.98
N GLY A 47 -20.84 -22.91 3.80
CA GLY A 47 -22.29 -22.86 3.59
C GLY A 47 -22.91 -21.47 3.65
N HIS A 48 -22.11 -20.39 3.76
CA HIS A 48 -22.65 -19.03 3.82
C HIS A 48 -22.96 -18.43 2.44
N HIS A 49 -22.45 -19.05 1.38
CA HIS A 49 -22.54 -18.54 0.01
C HIS A 49 -21.96 -17.12 -0.15
N SER A 50 -20.95 -16.77 0.64
CA SER A 50 -20.32 -15.45 0.59
C SER A 50 -19.40 -15.27 -0.64
N PRO A 51 -19.23 -14.04 -1.15
CA PRO A 51 -18.29 -13.75 -2.23
C PRO A 51 -16.83 -13.66 -1.76
N LEU A 52 -16.58 -13.87 -0.47
CA LEU A 52 -15.26 -13.82 0.14
C LEU A 52 -14.35 -14.94 -0.37
N LEU A 53 -13.04 -14.73 -0.19
CA LEU A 53 -12.00 -15.67 -0.58
C LEU A 53 -11.00 -15.82 0.57
N ALA A 54 -10.48 -17.03 0.79
CA ALA A 54 -9.33 -17.25 1.65
C ALA A 54 -8.06 -16.64 1.02
N ASN A 55 -7.16 -16.05 1.82
CA ASN A 55 -5.92 -15.46 1.30
C ASN A 55 -4.90 -16.48 0.79
N GLY A 56 -4.98 -17.72 1.27
CA GLY A 56 -4.05 -18.77 0.92
C GLY A 56 -4.76 -20.10 0.77
N VAL A 57 -4.25 -20.90 -0.16
CA VAL A 57 -4.70 -22.27 -0.41
C VAL A 57 -3.46 -23.10 -0.66
N ASP A 58 -3.32 -24.24 0.01
CA ASP A 58 -2.33 -25.24 -0.36
C ASP A 58 -2.72 -25.84 -1.72
N PRO A 59 -1.95 -25.62 -2.80
CA PRO A 59 -2.33 -26.04 -4.15
C PRO A 59 -2.38 -27.57 -4.30
N ARG A 60 -1.78 -28.32 -3.37
CA ARG A 60 -1.73 -29.79 -3.41
C ARG A 60 -3.02 -30.42 -2.88
N THR A 61 -3.60 -29.81 -1.86
CA THR A 61 -4.72 -30.36 -1.09
C THR A 61 -6.00 -29.54 -1.22
N GLY A 62 -5.90 -28.29 -1.64
CA GLY A 62 -6.99 -27.32 -1.60
C GLY A 62 -7.34 -26.86 -0.19
N LYS A 63 -6.50 -27.13 0.82
CA LYS A 63 -6.71 -26.66 2.19
C LYS A 63 -6.51 -25.15 2.25
N GLN A 64 -7.51 -24.43 2.79
CA GLN A 64 -7.44 -22.99 2.99
C GLN A 64 -6.52 -22.63 4.16
N MET A 65 -5.79 -21.53 4.03
CA MET A 65 -4.84 -21.05 5.04
C MET A 65 -5.58 -20.61 6.31
N GLU A 66 -5.05 -21.04 7.45
CA GLU A 66 -5.63 -20.79 8.76
C GLU A 66 -4.72 -19.91 9.62
N TRP A 67 -5.32 -19.06 10.45
CA TRP A 67 -4.66 -18.37 11.55
C TRP A 67 -4.97 -19.10 12.86
N VAL A 68 -3.93 -19.42 13.63
CA VAL A 68 -4.03 -20.07 14.94
C VAL A 68 -3.72 -19.03 16.02
N PHE A 69 -4.70 -18.79 16.88
CA PHE A 69 -4.60 -17.87 18.01
C PHE A 69 -3.82 -18.48 19.18
N PRO A 70 -3.32 -17.66 20.13
CA PRO A 70 -2.62 -18.17 21.31
C PRO A 70 -3.44 -19.13 22.17
N ASP A 71 -4.77 -19.01 22.16
CA ASP A 71 -5.71 -19.90 22.85
C ASP A 71 -6.04 -21.20 22.08
N GLY A 72 -5.44 -21.39 20.90
CA GLY A 72 -5.67 -22.53 20.01
C GLY A 72 -6.86 -22.38 19.06
N LYS A 73 -7.62 -21.27 19.11
CA LYS A 73 -8.70 -21.01 18.13
C LYS A 73 -8.13 -20.95 16.71
N VAL A 74 -8.78 -21.63 15.78
CA VAL A 74 -8.36 -21.71 14.37
C VAL A 74 -9.39 -21.06 13.46
N THR A 75 -8.97 -20.04 12.71
CA THR A 75 -9.83 -19.28 11.79
C THR A 75 -9.27 -19.34 10.37
N VAL A 76 -10.11 -19.24 9.35
CA VAL A 76 -9.65 -19.20 7.95
C VAL A 76 -9.45 -17.76 7.53
N LEU A 77 -8.23 -17.41 7.14
CA LEU A 77 -7.85 -16.02 6.89
C LEU A 77 -8.49 -15.50 5.60
N SER A 78 -9.44 -14.58 5.73
CA SER A 78 -9.96 -13.75 4.63
C SER A 78 -9.76 -12.27 4.94
N ASN A 79 -8.68 -11.70 4.43
CA ASN A 79 -8.26 -10.32 4.59
C ASN A 79 -8.21 -9.64 3.23
N PHE A 80 -9.18 -8.77 2.98
CA PHE A 80 -9.33 -8.14 1.68
C PHE A 80 -8.20 -7.16 1.32
N SER A 81 -7.53 -6.54 2.30
CA SER A 81 -6.37 -5.68 2.00
C SER A 81 -5.23 -6.47 1.34
N ALA A 82 -5.11 -7.77 1.66
CA ALA A 82 -4.13 -8.69 1.10
C ALA A 82 -4.61 -9.40 -0.19
N GLN A 83 -5.71 -8.96 -0.80
CA GLN A 83 -6.26 -9.54 -2.05
C GLN A 83 -6.30 -8.56 -3.23
N GLN A 84 -5.84 -7.32 -3.02
CA GLN A 84 -6.03 -6.23 -3.97
C GLN A 84 -5.32 -6.47 -5.32
N ASN A 85 -4.23 -7.24 -5.35
CA ASN A 85 -3.62 -7.70 -6.59
C ASN A 85 -4.47 -8.74 -7.32
N LEU A 86 -5.07 -9.69 -6.60
CA LEU A 86 -6.00 -10.65 -7.20
C LEU A 86 -7.21 -9.91 -7.82
N MET A 87 -7.73 -8.88 -7.14
CA MET A 87 -8.82 -8.07 -7.70
C MET A 87 -8.43 -7.42 -9.03
N ARG A 88 -7.22 -6.85 -9.12
CA ARG A 88 -6.68 -6.30 -10.38
C ARG A 88 -6.52 -7.37 -11.46
N VAL A 89 -6.04 -8.57 -11.10
CA VAL A 89 -5.92 -9.72 -12.03
C VAL A 89 -7.28 -10.13 -12.58
N LEU A 90 -8.29 -10.30 -11.72
CA LEU A 90 -9.62 -10.75 -12.13
C LEU A 90 -10.33 -9.72 -13.03
N VAL A 91 -10.25 -8.43 -12.71
CA VAL A 91 -10.79 -7.36 -13.57
C VAL A 91 -10.02 -7.30 -14.89
N GLY A 92 -8.68 -7.37 -14.86
CA GLY A 92 -7.85 -7.40 -16.06
C GLY A 92 -8.19 -8.59 -16.97
N LEU A 93 -8.45 -9.76 -16.39
CA LEU A 93 -8.84 -10.96 -17.12
C LEU A 93 -10.19 -10.76 -17.83
N SER A 94 -11.22 -10.25 -17.13
CA SER A 94 -12.50 -9.90 -17.78
C SER A 94 -12.32 -8.92 -18.94
N ASN A 95 -11.46 -7.91 -18.79
CA ASN A 95 -11.22 -6.93 -19.85
C ASN A 95 -10.55 -7.55 -21.09
N LEU A 96 -9.69 -8.56 -20.91
CA LEU A 96 -8.97 -9.21 -21.99
C LEU A 96 -9.75 -10.34 -22.66
N THR A 97 -10.59 -11.07 -21.91
CA THR A 97 -11.33 -12.24 -22.44
C THR A 97 -12.79 -11.95 -22.78
N GLY A 98 -13.36 -10.86 -22.24
CA GLY A 98 -14.79 -10.59 -22.31
C GLY A 98 -15.64 -11.40 -21.33
N GLU A 99 -15.05 -12.31 -20.54
CA GLU A 99 -15.79 -13.11 -19.55
C GLU A 99 -16.11 -12.27 -18.31
N ALA A 100 -17.35 -11.81 -18.20
CA ALA A 100 -17.79 -10.90 -17.13
C ALA A 100 -17.69 -11.49 -15.70
N LYS A 101 -17.70 -12.82 -15.57
CA LYS A 101 -17.74 -13.51 -14.26
C LYS A 101 -16.62 -13.10 -13.30
N TYR A 102 -15.42 -12.81 -13.80
CA TYR A 102 -14.28 -12.46 -12.95
C TYR A 102 -14.45 -11.06 -12.33
N LYS A 103 -14.76 -10.06 -13.15
CA LYS A 103 -15.09 -8.70 -12.67
C LYS A 103 -16.34 -8.68 -11.79
N GLN A 104 -17.35 -9.48 -12.11
CA GLN A 104 -18.55 -9.60 -11.29
C GLN A 104 -18.21 -10.11 -9.89
N ARG A 105 -17.39 -11.16 -9.76
CA ARG A 105 -16.95 -11.68 -8.46
C ARG A 105 -16.19 -10.63 -7.63
N VAL A 106 -15.37 -9.80 -8.28
CA VAL A 106 -14.69 -8.67 -7.61
C VAL A 106 -15.70 -7.64 -7.08
N ALA A 107 -16.68 -7.27 -7.90
CA ALA A 107 -17.73 -6.33 -7.50
C ALA A 107 -18.58 -6.85 -6.34
N GLU A 108 -18.93 -8.14 -6.35
CA GLU A 108 -19.64 -8.82 -5.26
C GLU A 108 -18.83 -8.82 -3.97
N ASN A 109 -17.53 -9.12 -4.04
CA ASN A 109 -16.64 -9.11 -2.88
C ASN A 109 -16.51 -7.71 -2.25
N ILE A 110 -16.30 -6.68 -3.07
CA ILE A 110 -16.23 -5.28 -2.62
C ILE A 110 -17.54 -4.86 -1.94
N ARG A 111 -18.68 -5.10 -2.60
CA ARG A 111 -20.00 -4.75 -2.06
C ARG A 111 -20.24 -5.43 -0.72
N TYR A 112 -19.90 -6.72 -0.61
CA TYR A 112 -20.03 -7.47 0.63
C TYR A 112 -19.16 -6.89 1.77
N TYR A 113 -17.94 -6.41 1.47
CA TYR A 113 -17.12 -5.71 2.46
C TYR A 113 -17.73 -4.38 2.92
N PHE A 114 -18.30 -3.60 2.01
CA PHE A 114 -18.99 -2.36 2.40
C PHE A 114 -20.26 -2.62 3.20
N ASP A 115 -21.03 -3.64 2.85
CA ASP A 115 -22.30 -3.97 3.50
C ASP A 115 -22.12 -4.57 4.90
N HIS A 116 -21.05 -5.34 5.12
CA HIS A 116 -20.89 -6.14 6.35
C HIS A 116 -19.65 -5.81 7.18
N TYR A 117 -18.61 -5.24 6.57
CA TYR A 117 -17.29 -5.09 7.20
C TYR A 117 -16.73 -3.68 7.10
N GLN A 118 -17.59 -2.68 6.88
CA GLN A 118 -17.26 -1.28 7.08
C GLN A 118 -17.88 -0.80 8.38
N ASP A 119 -17.06 -0.32 9.31
CA ASP A 119 -17.55 0.17 10.59
C ASP A 119 -18.29 1.51 10.46
N ALA A 120 -18.91 1.97 11.54
CA ALA A 120 -19.67 3.21 11.55
C ALA A 120 -18.83 4.47 11.25
N SER A 121 -17.51 4.44 11.52
CA SER A 121 -16.61 5.53 11.15
C SER A 121 -16.37 5.58 9.64
N GLY A 122 -16.40 4.42 8.98
CA GLY A 122 -16.09 4.22 7.56
C GLY A 122 -14.88 3.31 7.31
N LEU A 123 -14.14 2.90 8.33
CA LEU A 123 -12.98 2.02 8.18
C LEU A 123 -13.43 0.59 7.87
N LEU A 124 -12.69 -0.08 6.99
CA LEU A 124 -12.90 -1.51 6.72
C LEU A 124 -12.21 -2.36 7.79
N LEU A 125 -12.85 -3.48 8.15
CA LEU A 125 -12.32 -4.50 9.06
C LEU A 125 -11.31 -5.39 8.32
N TRP A 126 -10.17 -4.79 7.95
CA TRP A 126 -9.09 -5.38 7.15
C TRP A 126 -7.72 -4.82 7.59
N GLY A 127 -6.65 -5.16 6.87
CA GLY A 127 -5.34 -4.54 7.09
C GLY A 127 -4.42 -5.40 7.95
N GLY A 128 -3.42 -4.78 8.58
CA GLY A 128 -2.38 -5.48 9.33
C GLY A 128 -2.89 -6.26 10.54
N HIS A 129 -3.98 -5.81 11.17
CA HIS A 129 -4.47 -6.36 12.43
C HIS A 129 -5.94 -6.76 12.41
N ARG A 130 -6.62 -6.71 11.27
CA ARG A 130 -8.03 -7.15 11.15
C ARG A 130 -8.26 -7.95 9.89
N PHE A 131 -9.15 -8.92 9.99
CA PHE A 131 -9.57 -9.78 8.88
C PHE A 131 -10.94 -10.40 9.19
N VAL A 132 -11.51 -11.14 8.24
CA VAL A 132 -12.73 -11.93 8.41
C VAL A 132 -12.35 -13.41 8.49
N ASP A 133 -12.89 -14.12 9.48
CA ASP A 133 -12.82 -15.59 9.49
C ASP A 133 -13.82 -16.15 8.48
N LEU A 134 -13.34 -16.78 7.41
CA LEU A 134 -14.21 -17.31 6.36
C LEU A 134 -15.13 -18.44 6.86
N LYS A 135 -14.79 -19.11 7.96
CA LYS A 135 -15.63 -20.17 8.57
C LYS A 135 -16.88 -19.62 9.22
N THR A 136 -16.79 -18.46 9.86
CA THR A 136 -17.85 -17.91 10.73
C THR A 136 -18.38 -16.56 10.25
N LEU A 137 -17.71 -15.95 9.27
CA LEU A 137 -17.92 -14.59 8.80
C LEU A 137 -17.79 -13.52 9.89
N GLN A 138 -17.17 -13.88 11.03
CA GLN A 138 -16.93 -12.94 12.11
C GLN A 138 -15.60 -12.21 11.88
N PRO A 139 -15.55 -10.88 12.09
CA PRO A 139 -14.30 -10.16 12.07
C PRO A 139 -13.39 -10.63 13.21
N GLN A 140 -12.11 -10.75 12.92
CA GLN A 140 -11.05 -11.14 13.84
C GLN A 140 -9.95 -10.08 13.85
N GLY A 141 -9.06 -10.16 14.83
CA GLY A 141 -7.77 -9.48 14.87
C GLY A 141 -6.86 -10.25 15.83
N PRO A 142 -5.53 -10.11 15.79
CA PRO A 142 -4.65 -10.76 16.76
C PRO A 142 -4.68 -10.00 18.09
N SER A 143 -4.88 -10.74 19.21
CA SER A 143 -5.13 -10.25 20.58
C SER A 143 -4.34 -9.01 21.04
N GLU A 144 -3.06 -8.90 20.69
CA GLU A 144 -2.22 -7.76 21.09
C GLU A 144 -2.55 -6.43 20.37
N LYS A 145 -3.30 -6.48 19.26
CA LYS A 145 -3.61 -5.33 18.37
C LYS A 145 -5.01 -5.40 17.78
N GLU A 146 -5.93 -6.07 18.48
CA GLU A 146 -7.23 -6.51 17.97
C GLU A 146 -8.20 -5.41 17.50
N MET A 147 -7.89 -4.13 17.71
CA MET A 147 -8.81 -3.01 17.47
C MET A 147 -8.18 -1.80 16.76
N VAL A 148 -7.20 -2.00 15.89
CA VAL A 148 -6.64 -0.92 15.07
C VAL A 148 -6.60 -1.26 13.59
N HIS A 149 -6.93 -0.27 12.76
CA HIS A 149 -6.76 -0.29 11.32
C HIS A 149 -5.28 0.01 10.98
N GLU A 150 -4.72 -0.74 10.04
CA GLU A 150 -3.35 -0.53 9.55
C GLU A 150 -3.23 -0.92 8.07
N LEU A 151 -2.72 -0.01 7.25
CA LEU A 151 -2.25 -0.28 5.89
C LEU A 151 -0.79 0.15 5.77
N LYS A 152 0.02 -0.68 5.12
CA LYS A 152 1.45 -0.46 4.89
C LYS A 152 1.80 -0.89 3.47
N ASN A 153 2.01 0.08 2.58
CA ASN A 153 2.22 -0.15 1.14
C ASN A 153 1.13 -1.07 0.54
N ALA A 154 -0.13 -0.92 0.98
CA ALA A 154 -1.21 -1.82 0.58
C ALA A 154 -1.78 -1.47 -0.80
N TYR A 155 -1.90 -0.17 -1.09
CA TYR A 155 -2.44 0.39 -2.34
C TYR A 155 -3.72 -0.32 -2.82
N PRO A 156 -4.84 -0.22 -2.07
CA PRO A 156 -6.10 -0.85 -2.46
C PRO A 156 -6.56 -0.46 -3.86
N TYR A 157 -7.34 -1.33 -4.50
CA TYR A 157 -7.82 -1.10 -5.86
C TYR A 157 -9.01 -0.13 -5.88
N TYR A 158 -8.76 1.11 -5.45
CA TYR A 158 -9.78 2.14 -5.26
C TYR A 158 -10.58 2.41 -6.54
N ASP A 159 -9.96 2.33 -7.73
CA ASP A 159 -10.68 2.52 -9.00
C ASP A 159 -11.89 1.56 -9.11
N MET A 160 -11.74 0.30 -8.68
CA MET A 160 -12.83 -0.68 -8.68
C MET A 160 -13.77 -0.48 -7.49
N MET A 161 -13.26 -0.05 -6.34
CA MET A 161 -14.09 0.26 -5.17
C MET A 161 -15.07 1.41 -5.48
N PHE A 162 -14.59 2.52 -6.07
CA PHE A 162 -15.42 3.63 -6.53
C PHE A 162 -16.44 3.20 -7.60
N ALA A 163 -16.05 2.28 -8.50
CA ALA A 163 -16.98 1.77 -9.51
C ALA A 163 -18.11 0.89 -8.93
N VAL A 164 -17.95 0.35 -7.72
CA VAL A 164 -18.94 -0.51 -7.05
C VAL A 164 -19.83 0.30 -6.12
N ASP A 165 -19.23 1.17 -5.31
CA ASP A 165 -19.90 2.09 -4.38
C ASP A 165 -18.97 3.28 -4.09
N ASP A 166 -19.23 4.40 -4.76
CA ASP A 166 -18.48 5.64 -4.65
C ASP A 166 -18.57 6.24 -3.23
N LYS A 167 -19.77 6.27 -2.65
CA LYS A 167 -20.04 6.83 -1.31
C LYS A 167 -19.35 6.04 -0.21
N ALA A 168 -19.41 4.71 -0.26
CA ALA A 168 -18.73 3.86 0.72
C ALA A 168 -17.21 3.98 0.61
N THR A 169 -16.69 4.09 -0.62
CA THR A 169 -15.25 4.30 -0.86
C THR A 169 -14.79 5.67 -0.35
N ALA A 170 -15.51 6.74 -0.66
CA ALA A 170 -15.21 8.09 -0.17
C ALA A 170 -15.27 8.16 1.36
N ARG A 171 -16.27 7.50 1.97
CA ARG A 171 -16.39 7.37 3.43
C ARG A 171 -15.19 6.64 4.02
N PHE A 172 -14.72 5.56 3.41
CA PHE A 172 -13.51 4.85 3.84
C PHE A 172 -12.28 5.76 3.80
N ILE A 173 -12.03 6.47 2.69
CA ILE A 173 -10.83 7.31 2.56
C ILE A 173 -10.84 8.45 3.59
N LYS A 174 -11.99 9.09 3.80
CA LYS A 174 -12.15 10.14 4.82
C LYS A 174 -11.94 9.59 6.25
N ALA A 175 -12.51 8.42 6.56
CA ALA A 175 -12.31 7.75 7.84
C ALA A 175 -10.85 7.33 8.07
N PHE A 176 -10.18 6.87 7.01
CA PHE A 176 -8.77 6.48 7.05
C PHE A 176 -7.89 7.65 7.44
N TRP A 177 -8.06 8.81 6.81
CA TRP A 177 -7.35 10.03 7.20
C TRP A 177 -7.73 10.50 8.61
N ASN A 178 -9.03 10.51 8.93
CA ASN A 178 -9.52 10.91 10.25
C ASN A 178 -8.89 10.10 11.40
N ALA A 179 -8.68 8.80 11.20
CA ALA A 179 -8.16 7.92 12.24
C ALA A 179 -6.62 7.89 12.32
N HIS A 180 -5.93 8.20 11.22
CA HIS A 180 -4.46 8.09 11.13
C HIS A 180 -3.72 9.43 11.23
N VAL A 181 -4.42 10.56 11.12
CA VAL A 181 -3.85 11.89 11.44
C VAL A 181 -4.21 12.22 12.89
N TYR A 182 -3.22 12.17 13.78
CA TYR A 182 -3.40 12.45 15.21
C TYR A 182 -3.49 13.95 15.50
N ASP A 183 -2.69 14.75 14.79
CA ASP A 183 -2.76 16.20 14.85
C ASP A 183 -2.68 16.79 13.43
N TRP A 184 -3.78 17.38 12.98
CA TRP A 184 -3.87 18.01 11.66
C TRP A 184 -3.05 19.29 11.56
N LYS A 185 -2.85 20.01 12.66
CA LYS A 185 -2.09 21.26 12.68
C LYS A 185 -0.64 21.04 12.29
N THR A 186 -0.05 19.95 12.74
CA THR A 186 1.35 19.60 12.51
C THR A 186 1.54 18.47 11.51
N LEU A 187 0.45 17.81 11.10
CA LEU A 187 0.43 16.59 10.30
C LEU A 187 1.11 15.41 11.00
N GLU A 188 0.93 15.30 12.32
CA GLU A 188 1.30 14.09 13.07
C GLU A 188 0.47 12.91 12.55
N THR A 189 1.16 11.88 12.04
CA THR A 189 0.51 10.69 11.47
C THR A 189 0.93 9.43 12.22
N SER A 190 0.09 8.41 12.16
CA SER A 190 0.34 7.11 12.75
C SER A 190 0.03 5.98 11.78
N ARG A 191 0.80 4.91 11.88
CA ARG A 191 0.52 3.65 11.17
C ARG A 191 -0.76 2.93 11.65
N HIS A 192 -1.32 3.32 12.81
CA HIS A 192 -2.54 2.72 13.37
C HIS A 192 -3.60 3.79 13.56
N GLY A 193 -4.82 3.48 13.14
CA GLY A 193 -6.03 4.26 13.40
C GLY A 193 -7.04 3.44 14.19
N GLU A 194 -7.74 4.08 15.11
CA GLU A 194 -8.80 3.43 15.89
C GLU A 194 -10.09 3.35 15.08
N TYR A 195 -10.82 2.25 15.25
CA TYR A 195 -12.19 2.12 14.76
C TYR A 195 -13.16 3.00 15.56
N GLY A 196 -14.32 3.33 14.98
CA GLY A 196 -15.39 4.04 15.66
C GLY A 196 -15.13 5.52 15.95
N LYS A 197 -14.02 6.10 15.47
CA LYS A 197 -13.73 7.52 15.70
C LYS A 197 -14.77 8.41 15.00
N PRO A 198 -15.37 9.38 15.70
CA PRO A 198 -16.19 10.41 15.08
C PRO A 198 -15.39 11.21 14.05
N MET A 199 -16.06 11.66 12.99
CA MET A 199 -15.45 12.47 11.94
C MET A 199 -15.10 13.86 12.48
N GLY A 200 -13.83 14.27 12.37
CA GLY A 200 -13.34 15.60 12.72
C GLY A 200 -13.51 16.62 11.58
N ALA A 201 -12.73 17.70 11.63
CA ALA A 201 -12.74 18.77 10.62
C ALA A 201 -12.09 18.36 9.28
N LEU A 202 -11.29 17.28 9.28
CA LEU A 202 -10.56 16.75 8.12
C LEU A 202 -9.85 17.86 7.34
N TRP A 203 -10.23 18.05 6.08
CA TRP A 203 -9.56 18.93 5.15
C TRP A 203 -9.67 20.41 5.53
N GLN A 204 -10.65 20.76 6.38
CA GLN A 204 -10.87 22.11 6.91
C GLN A 204 -10.02 22.43 8.14
N SER A 205 -9.21 21.47 8.61
CA SER A 205 -8.31 21.71 9.72
C SER A 205 -7.23 22.73 9.34
N ASP A 206 -6.80 23.53 10.31
CA ASP A 206 -5.64 24.39 10.12
C ASP A 206 -4.36 23.57 9.96
N PHE A 207 -3.37 24.13 9.29
CA PHE A 207 -2.04 23.54 9.14
C PHE A 207 -0.96 24.58 9.35
N VAL A 208 0.06 24.20 10.11
CA VAL A 208 1.27 24.99 10.37
C VAL A 208 2.48 24.09 10.15
N GLN A 209 3.25 24.39 9.10
CA GLN A 209 4.47 23.67 8.78
C GLN A 209 5.44 23.70 9.97
N GLN A 210 5.93 22.52 10.36
CA GLN A 210 6.94 22.36 11.40
C GLN A 210 8.35 22.19 10.81
N PRO A 211 9.41 22.46 11.58
CA PRO A 211 10.77 22.11 11.20
C PRO A 211 10.93 20.59 10.97
N PRO A 212 11.85 20.16 10.11
CA PRO A 212 12.19 18.75 9.93
C PRO A 212 12.44 18.01 11.26
N PHE A 213 11.94 16.79 11.37
CA PHE A 213 12.13 15.91 12.54
C PHE A 213 11.62 16.49 13.85
N PHE A 214 10.54 17.27 13.84
CA PHE A 214 9.84 17.63 15.08
C PHE A 214 9.35 16.37 15.83
N ALA A 215 9.29 16.44 17.16
CA ALA A 215 9.02 15.28 17.99
C ALA A 215 7.52 15.01 18.16
N THR A 216 7.07 13.78 17.91
CA THR A 216 5.65 13.37 17.97
C THR A 216 5.46 12.00 18.62
N GLU A 217 4.24 11.65 19.02
CA GLU A 217 3.94 10.29 19.49
C GLU A 217 3.68 9.34 18.30
N GLY A 218 2.90 9.81 17.33
CA GLY A 218 2.67 9.14 16.06
C GLY A 218 3.97 8.95 15.27
N LEU A 219 4.14 7.74 14.75
CA LEU A 219 5.29 7.38 13.91
C LEU A 219 4.90 7.56 12.45
N SER A 220 5.44 8.61 11.81
CA SER A 220 5.11 9.01 10.44
C SER A 220 5.78 8.13 9.38
N PHE A 221 5.81 6.80 9.58
CA PHE A 221 6.46 5.86 8.68
C PHE A 221 5.86 5.97 7.26
N LEU A 222 6.74 6.09 6.26
CA LEU A 222 6.33 6.27 4.87
C LEU A 222 5.50 5.10 4.34
N ASN A 223 5.63 3.89 4.89
CA ASN A 223 4.79 2.77 4.43
C ASN A 223 3.29 3.00 4.70
N ALA A 224 2.92 3.64 5.81
CA ALA A 224 1.54 4.08 6.06
C ALA A 224 1.24 5.41 5.35
N GLY A 225 2.20 6.34 5.33
CA GLY A 225 2.07 7.62 4.61
C GLY A 225 1.77 7.43 3.12
N ASN A 226 2.34 6.40 2.50
CA ASN A 226 2.08 5.99 1.13
C ASN A 226 0.59 5.71 0.86
N ASP A 227 -0.05 4.95 1.74
CA ASP A 227 -1.47 4.63 1.62
C ASP A 227 -2.36 5.86 1.85
N LEU A 228 -1.98 6.78 2.74
CA LEU A 228 -2.68 8.05 2.94
C LEU A 228 -2.59 8.93 1.68
N ILE A 229 -1.38 9.19 1.17
CA ILE A 229 -1.15 9.98 -0.05
C ILE A 229 -1.92 9.39 -1.23
N TYR A 230 -1.82 8.07 -1.42
CA TYR A 230 -2.49 7.38 -2.52
C TYR A 230 -4.01 7.50 -2.41
N SER A 231 -4.59 7.17 -1.25
CA SER A 231 -6.04 7.20 -1.05
C SER A 231 -6.65 8.60 -1.26
N ALA A 232 -6.07 9.65 -0.68
CA ALA A 232 -6.58 11.01 -0.87
C ALA A 232 -6.43 11.51 -2.33
N SER A 233 -5.36 11.13 -3.01
CA SER A 233 -5.20 11.46 -4.44
C SER A 233 -6.25 10.76 -5.31
N LEU A 234 -6.62 9.52 -4.96
CA LEU A 234 -7.70 8.79 -5.64
C LEU A 234 -9.07 9.38 -5.33
N LEU A 235 -9.30 9.85 -4.10
CA LEU A 235 -10.52 10.58 -3.76
C LEU A 235 -10.67 11.86 -4.60
N TYR A 236 -9.60 12.63 -4.77
CA TYR A 236 -9.62 13.78 -5.68
C TYR A 236 -9.93 13.39 -7.13
N LYS A 237 -9.29 12.33 -7.64
CA LYS A 237 -9.50 11.85 -9.02
C LYS A 237 -10.96 11.49 -9.30
N TYR A 238 -11.66 10.87 -8.35
CA TYR A 238 -13.02 10.37 -8.54
C TYR A 238 -14.12 11.36 -8.13
N ASP A 239 -13.92 12.09 -7.03
CA ASP A 239 -14.96 12.96 -6.45
C ASP A 239 -14.66 14.46 -6.64
N GLY A 240 -13.49 14.83 -7.18
CA GLY A 240 -13.06 16.23 -7.31
C GLY A 240 -12.76 16.91 -5.97
N ASP A 241 -12.54 16.15 -4.89
CA ASP A 241 -12.29 16.68 -3.55
C ASP A 241 -10.91 17.39 -3.49
N ALA A 242 -10.91 18.70 -3.73
CA ALA A 242 -9.70 19.52 -3.73
C ALA A 242 -9.01 19.58 -2.35
N GLY A 243 -9.79 19.41 -1.27
CA GLY A 243 -9.25 19.28 0.08
C GLY A 243 -8.37 18.05 0.19
N ALA A 244 -8.86 16.90 -0.27
CA ALA A 244 -8.09 15.66 -0.29
C ALA A 244 -6.77 15.80 -1.06
N LEU A 245 -6.78 16.41 -2.26
CA LEU A 245 -5.54 16.65 -3.02
C LEU A 245 -4.56 17.56 -2.27
N THR A 246 -5.05 18.63 -1.65
CA THR A 246 -4.23 19.57 -0.88
C THR A 246 -3.46 18.83 0.22
N TRP A 247 -4.16 18.00 0.98
CA TRP A 247 -3.56 17.23 2.07
C TRP A 247 -2.67 16.08 1.55
N ALA A 248 -3.01 15.46 0.43
CA ALA A 248 -2.16 14.44 -0.21
C ALA A 248 -0.79 15.03 -0.62
N LYS A 249 -0.79 16.18 -1.31
CA LYS A 249 0.44 16.88 -1.71
C LYS A 249 1.23 17.37 -0.49
N ARG A 250 0.54 17.92 0.51
CA ARG A 250 1.16 18.39 1.76
C ARG A 250 1.85 17.25 2.53
N LEU A 251 1.19 16.09 2.64
CA LEU A 251 1.78 14.91 3.27
C LEU A 251 2.97 14.39 2.47
N ALA A 252 2.87 14.31 1.14
CA ALA A 252 4.00 13.95 0.29
C ALA A 252 5.20 14.90 0.48
N GLU A 253 4.94 16.20 0.57
CA GLU A 253 5.96 17.24 0.79
C GLU A 253 6.64 17.09 2.16
N GLN A 254 5.95 16.60 3.19
CA GLN A 254 6.59 16.34 4.49
C GLN A 254 7.76 15.34 4.39
N TYR A 255 7.77 14.43 3.41
CA TYR A 255 8.90 13.52 3.18
C TYR A 255 9.99 14.11 2.28
N VAL A 256 9.78 15.31 1.74
CA VAL A 256 10.71 16.03 0.86
C VAL A 256 11.45 17.12 1.62
N LEU A 257 10.75 17.89 2.46
CA LEU A 257 11.33 19.00 3.24
C LEU A 257 12.53 18.58 4.11
N PRO A 258 12.50 17.40 4.78
CA PRO A 258 13.60 16.91 5.62
C PRO A 258 14.75 16.26 4.85
N ARG A 259 14.68 16.15 3.52
CA ARG A 259 15.79 15.61 2.72
C ARG A 259 17.07 16.37 3.01
N ASP A 260 18.17 15.62 3.08
CA ASP A 260 19.48 16.20 3.32
C ASP A 260 19.79 17.25 2.24
N LYS A 261 20.31 18.41 2.68
CA LYS A 261 20.49 19.57 1.79
C LYS A 261 21.67 19.41 0.85
N LYS A 262 22.60 18.50 1.14
CA LYS A 262 23.80 18.25 0.33
C LYS A 262 23.58 17.10 -0.65
N THR A 263 22.98 16.00 -0.20
CA THR A 263 22.83 14.76 -0.99
C THR A 263 21.47 14.67 -1.68
N GLY A 264 20.42 15.29 -1.11
CA GLY A 264 19.04 15.13 -1.54
C GLY A 264 18.40 13.79 -1.15
N LEU A 265 19.07 12.98 -0.32
CA LEU A 265 18.59 11.69 0.15
C LEU A 265 17.52 11.82 1.25
N GLY A 266 16.75 10.75 1.43
CA GLY A 266 15.76 10.63 2.48
C GLY A 266 14.33 11.07 2.09
N VAL A 267 13.35 10.97 2.98
CA VAL A 267 13.42 10.37 4.33
C VAL A 267 12.35 9.29 4.50
N TYR A 268 12.60 8.31 5.38
CA TYR A 268 11.63 7.25 5.70
C TYR A 268 10.48 7.75 6.59
N GLN A 269 10.72 8.79 7.37
CA GLN A 269 9.73 9.49 8.21
C GLN A 269 10.20 10.93 8.41
N PHE A 270 9.27 11.85 8.68
CA PHE A 270 9.56 13.28 8.81
C PHE A 270 9.47 13.80 10.25
N THR A 271 9.00 12.95 11.18
CA THR A 271 9.05 13.18 12.63
C THR A 271 10.05 12.25 13.31
N GLN A 272 10.46 12.60 14.52
CA GLN A 272 11.15 11.69 15.42
C GLN A 272 10.24 11.36 16.62
N PRO A 273 10.37 10.18 17.24
CA PRO A 273 9.52 9.85 18.38
C PRO A 273 9.84 10.73 19.59
N LEU A 274 8.79 11.25 20.22
CA LEU A 274 8.86 12.01 21.47
C LEU A 274 9.38 11.10 22.59
N LYS A 275 10.54 11.45 23.15
CA LYS A 275 11.07 10.81 24.35
C LYS A 275 10.19 11.14 25.55
N ARG A 276 9.60 10.12 26.17
CA ARG A 276 8.67 10.18 27.30
C ARG A 276 9.14 9.36 28.51
N ALA A 277 10.16 8.53 28.34
CA ALA A 277 10.75 7.71 29.38
C ALA A 277 12.24 7.47 29.09
N ASP A 278 12.94 6.91 30.08
CA ASP A 278 14.31 6.39 29.95
C ASP A 278 14.31 4.86 30.02
N THR A 279 15.30 4.24 29.40
CA THR A 279 15.58 2.80 29.51
C THR A 279 17.09 2.60 29.69
N THR A 280 17.45 1.55 30.43
CA THR A 280 18.82 1.06 30.55
C THR A 280 19.05 -0.23 29.76
N ASP A 281 18.01 -0.71 29.07
CA ASP A 281 18.06 -1.91 28.23
C ASP A 281 18.03 -1.49 26.75
N ASP A 282 19.15 -1.70 26.07
CA ASP A 282 19.29 -1.38 24.65
C ASP A 282 18.41 -2.25 23.75
N SER A 283 18.00 -3.43 24.21
CA SER A 283 17.08 -4.31 23.50
C SER A 283 15.62 -3.83 23.59
N ASP A 284 15.29 -3.03 24.60
CA ASP A 284 13.99 -2.38 24.70
C ASP A 284 13.92 -1.16 23.78
N THR A 285 13.31 -1.36 22.62
CA THR A 285 13.25 -0.37 21.53
C THR A 285 11.89 0.35 21.44
N HIS A 286 11.08 0.36 22.51
CA HIS A 286 9.85 1.15 22.49
C HIS A 286 10.13 2.63 22.18
N SER A 287 9.33 3.24 21.30
CA SER A 287 9.53 4.63 20.84
C SER A 287 9.39 5.67 21.95
N LYS A 288 8.74 5.32 23.08
CA LYS A 288 8.68 6.19 24.27
C LYS A 288 10.07 6.54 24.83
N TYR A 289 11.13 5.81 24.47
CA TYR A 289 12.50 6.12 24.89
C TYR A 289 13.25 7.07 23.94
N GLY A 290 12.57 7.63 22.93
CA GLY A 290 13.16 8.52 21.93
C GLY A 290 13.56 7.81 20.65
N ASP A 291 14.21 8.55 19.74
CA ASP A 291 14.57 8.06 18.41
C ASP A 291 15.52 6.86 18.51
N ARG A 292 15.12 5.75 17.89
CA ARG A 292 15.83 4.48 18.00
C ARG A 292 17.16 4.49 17.26
N ALA A 293 17.25 5.22 16.15
CA ALA A 293 18.52 5.40 15.46
C ALA A 293 19.45 6.28 16.29
N GLN A 294 18.93 7.32 16.95
CA GLN A 294 19.73 8.21 17.77
C GLN A 294 20.31 7.46 18.97
N ARG A 295 19.52 6.58 19.58
CA ARG A 295 19.98 5.72 20.68
C ARG A 295 21.08 4.74 20.25
N GLN A 296 20.92 4.10 19.09
CA GLN A 296 21.82 3.04 18.64
C GLN A 296 23.08 3.54 17.94
N PHE A 297 22.98 4.65 17.19
CA PHE A 297 24.05 5.14 16.31
C PHE A 297 24.45 6.58 16.62
N GLY A 298 23.67 7.31 17.41
CA GLY A 298 23.97 8.70 17.77
C GLY A 298 25.31 8.92 18.48
N PRO A 299 25.78 8.00 19.38
CA PRO A 299 27.09 8.17 20.01
C PRO A 299 28.25 8.24 19.01
N GLU A 300 28.19 7.51 17.90
CA GLU A 300 29.26 7.45 16.89
C GLU A 300 28.98 8.34 15.66
N LEU A 301 27.72 8.48 15.24
CA LEU A 301 27.32 9.16 14.01
C LEU A 301 26.72 10.56 14.25
N GLY A 302 26.54 10.95 15.51
CA GLY A 302 26.09 12.28 15.87
C GLY A 302 24.57 12.50 15.69
N PRO A 303 24.12 13.77 15.62
CA PRO A 303 22.70 14.11 15.68
C PRO A 303 21.89 13.76 14.42
N ASP A 304 22.54 13.45 13.31
CA ASP A 304 21.86 13.10 12.05
C ASP A 304 21.35 11.65 12.04
N ALA A 305 21.75 10.85 13.04
CA ALA A 305 21.34 9.46 13.22
C ALA A 305 19.87 9.34 13.66
N LEU A 306 18.93 9.78 12.82
CA LEU A 306 17.49 9.73 13.08
C LEU A 306 16.82 8.64 12.24
N GLU A 307 15.72 8.08 12.73
CA GLU A 307 15.00 6.97 12.07
C GLU A 307 14.67 7.27 10.61
N GLY A 308 14.32 8.52 10.29
CA GLY A 308 14.02 8.94 8.92
C GLY A 308 15.22 8.99 7.98
N ASN A 309 16.43 9.15 8.52
CA ASN A 309 17.68 9.20 7.75
C ASN A 309 18.29 7.81 7.52
N MET A 310 17.78 6.76 8.16
CA MET A 310 18.32 5.40 8.02
C MET A 310 17.92 4.76 6.68
N LEU A 311 18.74 4.96 5.65
CA LEU A 311 18.59 4.37 4.32
C LEU A 311 19.11 2.93 4.27
N LEU A 312 18.38 2.07 4.98
CA LEU A 312 18.66 0.65 5.12
C LEU A 312 17.71 -0.20 4.27
N LYS A 313 18.08 -1.47 4.06
CA LYS A 313 17.26 -2.46 3.33
C LYS A 313 15.82 -2.49 3.86
N GLY A 314 14.86 -2.53 2.92
CA GLY A 314 13.43 -2.45 3.21
C GLY A 314 12.91 -1.02 3.38
N ARG A 315 13.65 -0.13 4.06
CA ARG A 315 13.29 1.31 4.13
C ARG A 315 13.46 1.98 2.78
N THR A 316 14.59 1.69 2.12
CA THR A 316 14.87 2.13 0.76
C THR A 316 13.92 1.52 -0.27
N SER A 317 13.39 0.32 -0.05
CA SER A 317 12.32 -0.23 -0.89
C SER A 317 11.06 0.64 -0.75
N THR A 318 10.58 0.87 0.47
CA THR A 318 9.40 1.71 0.72
C THR A 318 9.53 3.10 0.09
N LEU A 319 10.70 3.73 0.18
CA LEU A 319 10.97 5.09 -0.32
C LEU A 319 11.25 5.15 -1.83
N TYR A 320 12.13 4.31 -2.35
CA TYR A 320 12.62 4.41 -3.73
C TYR A 320 12.01 3.37 -4.69
N SER A 321 11.10 2.52 -4.22
CA SER A 321 10.28 1.62 -5.04
C SER A 321 8.80 1.90 -4.82
N GLU A 322 8.23 1.54 -3.67
CA GLU A 322 6.79 1.59 -3.46
C GLU A 322 6.23 3.02 -3.56
N ASN A 323 6.83 3.96 -2.82
CA ASN A 323 6.46 5.38 -2.90
C ASN A 323 6.70 5.95 -4.31
N ALA A 324 7.86 5.64 -4.91
CA ALA A 324 8.23 6.16 -6.22
C ALA A 324 7.27 5.70 -7.34
N LEU A 325 6.90 4.42 -7.37
CA LEU A 325 5.93 3.88 -8.32
C LEU A 325 4.57 4.57 -8.15
N MET A 326 4.11 4.72 -6.91
CA MET A 326 2.85 5.38 -6.60
C MET A 326 2.86 6.86 -7.02
N GLN A 327 3.88 7.63 -6.63
CA GLN A 327 3.95 9.06 -6.96
C GLN A 327 4.13 9.33 -8.46
N LEU A 328 4.91 8.51 -9.19
CA LEU A 328 5.04 8.66 -10.64
C LEU A 328 3.74 8.33 -11.37
N ALA A 329 3.01 7.29 -10.93
CA ALA A 329 1.70 6.96 -11.49
C ALA A 329 0.68 8.08 -11.22
N LEU A 330 0.63 8.58 -9.98
CA LEU A 330 -0.23 9.71 -9.61
C LEU A 330 0.10 10.97 -10.40
N ALA A 331 1.38 11.32 -10.50
CA ALA A 331 1.81 12.50 -11.23
C ALA A 331 1.35 12.47 -12.69
N LYS A 332 1.47 11.30 -13.33
CA LYS A 332 0.93 11.10 -14.68
C LYS A 332 -0.59 11.29 -14.73
N SER A 333 -1.34 10.75 -13.75
CA SER A 333 -2.80 10.86 -13.74
C SER A 333 -3.32 12.27 -13.40
N LEU A 334 -2.58 13.03 -12.60
CA LEU A 334 -2.95 14.37 -12.14
C LEU A 334 -2.55 15.46 -13.15
N GLY A 335 -1.75 15.13 -14.17
CA GLY A 335 -1.25 16.11 -15.13
C GLY A 335 -0.44 17.20 -14.42
N LYS A 336 -0.79 18.47 -14.65
CA LYS A 336 -0.07 19.63 -14.08
C LYS A 336 -0.08 19.64 -12.54
N ASP A 337 -1.15 19.18 -11.91
CA ASP A 337 -1.25 19.15 -10.45
C ASP A 337 -0.23 18.19 -9.80
N GLY A 338 0.29 17.24 -10.61
CA GLY A 338 1.26 16.23 -10.23
C GLY A 338 2.72 16.57 -10.53
N ASP A 339 3.03 17.74 -11.10
CA ASP A 339 4.40 18.10 -11.52
C ASP A 339 5.39 18.10 -10.34
N ASP A 340 4.95 18.58 -9.17
CA ASP A 340 5.76 18.55 -7.93
C ASP A 340 6.08 17.12 -7.51
N LEU A 341 5.08 16.22 -7.49
CA LEU A 341 5.27 14.81 -7.13
C LEU A 341 6.27 14.13 -8.07
N LYS A 342 6.15 14.39 -9.39
CA LYS A 342 7.09 13.88 -10.39
C LYS A 342 8.51 14.37 -10.11
N LYS A 343 8.67 15.69 -9.90
CA LYS A 343 9.98 16.29 -9.63
C LYS A 343 10.59 15.71 -8.37
N TRP A 344 9.88 15.73 -7.25
CA TRP A 344 10.37 15.22 -5.97
C TRP A 344 10.74 13.75 -6.03
N THR A 345 9.95 12.93 -6.74
CA THR A 345 10.26 11.51 -6.92
C THR A 345 11.55 11.31 -7.71
N LEU A 346 11.67 11.96 -8.88
CA LEU A 346 12.84 11.81 -9.76
C LEU A 346 14.11 12.34 -9.09
N ASP A 347 14.04 13.45 -8.37
CA ASP A 347 15.19 14.00 -7.65
C ASP A 347 15.67 13.05 -6.55
N GLY A 348 14.75 12.43 -5.80
CA GLY A 348 15.10 11.42 -4.78
C GLY A 348 15.71 10.15 -5.38
N LEU A 349 15.16 9.64 -6.48
CA LEU A 349 15.71 8.47 -7.20
C LEU A 349 17.13 8.77 -7.73
N LYS A 350 17.36 9.96 -8.27
CA LYS A 350 18.70 10.38 -8.73
C LYS A 350 19.68 10.44 -7.57
N ALA A 351 19.31 11.06 -6.45
CA ALA A 351 20.15 11.09 -5.25
C ALA A 351 20.53 9.67 -4.80
N PHE A 352 19.55 8.78 -4.69
CA PHE A 352 19.80 7.40 -4.28
C PHE A 352 20.72 6.65 -5.26
N ALA A 353 20.53 6.82 -6.56
CA ALA A 353 21.42 6.26 -7.57
C ALA A 353 22.84 6.83 -7.48
N THR A 354 22.99 8.14 -7.25
CA THR A 354 24.29 8.81 -7.16
C THR A 354 25.10 8.36 -5.95
N TYR A 355 24.47 8.24 -4.78
CA TYR A 355 25.19 7.99 -3.53
C TYR A 355 25.23 6.52 -3.14
N ALA A 356 24.12 5.78 -3.32
CA ALA A 356 24.00 4.44 -2.78
C ALA A 356 24.32 3.33 -3.78
N TYR A 357 24.13 3.53 -5.09
CA TYR A 357 24.30 2.47 -6.08
C TYR A 357 25.78 2.13 -6.32
N ASP A 358 26.08 0.84 -6.33
CA ASP A 358 27.36 0.27 -6.77
C ASP A 358 27.14 -0.51 -8.07
N GLU A 359 27.57 0.08 -9.18
CA GLU A 359 27.42 -0.49 -10.53
C GLU A 359 28.20 -1.79 -10.71
N GLN A 360 29.35 -1.95 -10.04
CA GLN A 360 30.21 -3.11 -10.23
C GLN A 360 29.51 -4.42 -9.83
N ASN A 361 28.67 -4.35 -8.79
CA ASN A 361 28.05 -5.52 -8.17
C ASN A 361 26.51 -5.46 -8.15
N ASN A 362 25.91 -4.41 -8.71
CA ASN A 362 24.47 -4.16 -8.66
C ASN A 362 23.93 -4.21 -7.21
N THR A 363 24.58 -3.47 -6.31
CA THR A 363 24.17 -3.38 -4.90
C THR A 363 23.87 -1.93 -4.49
N PHE A 364 23.13 -1.76 -3.40
CA PHE A 364 22.96 -0.49 -2.75
C PHE A 364 23.63 -0.51 -1.37
N ARG A 365 24.46 0.50 -1.10
CA ARG A 365 25.13 0.68 0.19
C ARG A 365 24.09 0.99 1.28
N PRO A 366 24.20 0.42 2.49
CA PRO A 366 23.46 0.95 3.64
C PRO A 366 24.01 2.33 3.99
N MET A 367 23.13 3.32 4.17
CA MET A 367 23.55 4.71 4.35
C MET A 367 22.74 5.45 5.41
N LEU A 368 23.32 6.52 5.92
CA LEU A 368 22.58 7.67 6.44
C LEU A 368 22.32 8.65 5.28
N ALA A 369 21.18 9.33 5.27
CA ALA A 369 20.81 10.30 4.23
C ALA A 369 21.81 11.46 4.10
#